data_AF-A0A3N6ESV5-F1
#
_entry.id   AF-A0A3N6ESV5-F1
#
_cell.length_a   1.000
_cell.length_b   1.000
_cell.length_c   1.000
_cell.angle_alpha   90.00
_cell.angle_beta   90.00
_cell.angle_gamma   90.00
#
_symmetry.space_group_name_H-M   'P 1'
#
loop_
_entity.id
_entity.type
_entity.pdbx_description
1 polymer ?
#
loop_
_entity_poly.entity_id
_entity_poly.type
_entity_poly.pdbx_seq_one_letter_code
_entity_poly.pdbx_strand_id
1 'polypeptide(L)'
;MNANEAPEGCRSRDISPYALEMDAVSMSYGPLPVLSEVTIGLVRGGVTAVIGLPGSGKSTLLACATGRQTPTSGWVGRHDRIVTPDPVEWERLPAADRDRPELMVADDLEEAQHLYSAMDLEDEARTVLVTTSAAAVAAAADVVLFLVDGRLADVMCDAPADGIAARLAQLTDRG
;
A
#
# COMPACT_ATOMS: atom_id res chain seq x y z
N MET A 1 33.71 2.01 38.66
CA MET A 1 34.22 0.88 37.84
C MET A 1 33.01 0.08 37.39
N ASN A 2 33.07 -0.40 36.15
CA ASN A 2 31.97 -0.28 35.18
C ASN A 2 30.80 -1.23 35.37
N ALA A 3 29.61 -0.67 35.14
CA ALA A 3 28.40 -1.37 34.75
C ALA A 3 28.42 -1.62 33.24
N ASN A 4 27.61 -2.59 32.82
CA ASN A 4 27.16 -2.84 31.44
C ASN A 4 27.92 -3.93 30.65
N GLU A 5 27.84 -5.16 31.13
CA GLU A 5 27.87 -6.33 30.25
C GLU A 5 26.46 -6.53 29.69
N ALA A 6 26.26 -6.21 28.41
CA ALA A 6 25.04 -6.56 27.69
C ALA A 6 25.06 -8.06 27.34
N PRO A 7 23.92 -8.78 27.43
CA PRO A 7 23.89 -10.20 27.15
C PRO A 7 24.13 -10.47 25.66
N GLU A 8 25.10 -11.36 25.38
CA GLU A 8 25.36 -11.91 24.06
C GLU A 8 24.18 -12.80 23.64
N GLY A 9 23.38 -12.36 22.66
CA GLY A 9 22.27 -13.19 22.19
C GLY A 9 21.15 -12.50 21.41
N CYS A 10 21.42 -11.49 20.58
CA CYS A 10 20.42 -11.02 19.62
C CYS A 10 20.73 -11.60 18.23
N ARG A 11 20.32 -12.85 18.01
CA ARG A 11 20.29 -13.51 16.68
C ARG A 11 18.83 -13.76 16.31
N SER A 12 18.49 -13.38 15.07
CA SER A 12 17.16 -13.27 14.45
C SER A 12 16.47 -11.92 14.71
N ARG A 13 16.54 -11.04 13.70
CA ARG A 13 16.03 -9.66 13.68
C ARG A 13 14.75 -9.67 12.85
N ASP A 14 13.60 -9.39 13.46
CA ASP A 14 12.34 -9.32 12.74
C ASP A 14 12.24 -7.96 12.01
N ILE A 15 12.16 -8.01 10.68
CA ILE A 15 11.98 -6.87 9.78
C ILE A 15 10.50 -6.45 9.86
N SER A 16 10.18 -5.14 9.85
CA SER A 16 8.76 -4.74 9.68
C SER A 16 8.23 -5.34 8.38
N PRO A 17 7.13 -6.10 8.42
CA PRO A 17 6.63 -6.80 7.25
C PRO A 17 6.13 -5.84 6.16
N TYR A 18 5.94 -4.55 6.44
CA TYR A 18 5.38 -3.59 5.51
C TYR A 18 6.43 -2.68 4.84
N ALA A 19 6.24 -2.42 3.54
CA ALA A 19 7.00 -1.45 2.76
C ALA A 19 6.34 -0.06 2.76
N LEU A 20 5.01 -0.02 2.88
CA LEU A 20 4.21 1.18 2.99
C LEU A 20 3.04 0.95 3.96
N GLU A 21 2.79 1.94 4.79
CA GLU A 21 1.68 1.99 5.72
C GLU A 21 0.94 3.32 5.55
N MET A 22 -0.37 3.25 5.58
CA MET A 22 -1.27 4.41 5.65
C MET A 22 -2.20 4.16 6.82
N ASP A 23 -2.43 5.16 7.64
CA ASP A 23 -3.37 5.07 8.75
C ASP A 23 -4.28 6.29 8.80
N ALA A 24 -5.59 6.01 8.84
CA ALA A 24 -6.68 6.97 8.85
C ALA A 24 -6.53 8.09 7.80
N VAL A 25 -5.92 7.77 6.64
CA VAL A 25 -5.62 8.75 5.62
C VAL A 25 -6.89 9.27 5.00
N SER A 26 -7.10 10.58 5.14
CA SER A 26 -8.15 11.31 4.45
C SER A 26 -7.54 12.37 3.55
N MET A 27 -8.22 12.66 2.44
CA MET A 27 -7.77 13.64 1.46
C MET A 27 -8.96 14.38 0.88
N SER A 28 -8.87 15.70 0.88
CA SER A 28 -9.89 16.59 0.31
C SER A 28 -9.24 17.65 -0.57
N TYR A 29 -9.85 17.96 -1.71
CA TYR A 29 -9.48 19.11 -2.53
C TYR A 29 -10.43 20.26 -2.24
N GLY A 30 -10.01 21.18 -1.37
CA GLY A 30 -10.90 22.19 -0.81
C GLY A 30 -12.07 21.54 -0.05
N PRO A 31 -13.33 21.85 -0.38
CA PRO A 31 -14.49 21.27 0.30
C PRO A 31 -14.87 19.87 -0.19
N LEU A 32 -14.23 19.34 -1.23
CA LEU A 32 -14.57 18.05 -1.83
C LEU A 32 -13.76 16.91 -1.19
N PRO A 33 -14.36 16.06 -0.34
CA PRO A 33 -13.67 14.87 0.18
C PRO A 33 -13.48 13.84 -0.94
N VAL A 34 -12.28 13.26 -1.01
CA VAL A 34 -11.92 12.23 -2.00
C VAL A 34 -11.48 10.93 -1.34
N LEU A 35 -10.77 10.99 -0.21
CA LEU A 35 -10.47 9.83 0.63
C LEU A 35 -10.96 10.09 2.05
N SER A 36 -11.43 9.05 2.73
CA SER A 36 -11.93 9.12 4.09
C SER A 36 -11.41 7.95 4.91
N GLU A 37 -10.53 8.24 5.87
CA GLU A 37 -10.04 7.31 6.90
C GLU A 37 -9.52 5.98 6.33
N VAL A 38 -8.72 6.04 5.27
CA VAL A 38 -8.11 4.86 4.63
C VAL A 38 -6.90 4.39 5.43
N THR A 39 -6.98 3.14 5.93
CA THR A 39 -5.84 2.45 6.58
C THR A 39 -5.45 1.22 5.75
N ILE A 40 -4.20 1.19 5.25
CA ILE A 40 -3.65 0.07 4.46
C ILE A 40 -2.19 -0.21 4.84
N GLY A 41 -1.78 -1.47 4.76
CA GLY A 41 -0.37 -1.89 4.85
C GLY A 41 0.00 -2.73 3.64
N LEU A 42 1.08 -2.35 2.94
CA LEU A 42 1.61 -3.10 1.81
C LEU A 42 2.77 -3.98 2.29
N VAL A 43 2.60 -5.29 2.23
CA VAL A 43 3.61 -6.25 2.67
C VAL A 43 4.80 -6.21 1.71
N ARG A 44 6.02 -6.29 2.26
CA ARG A 44 7.26 -6.36 1.49
C ARG A 44 7.28 -7.55 0.55
N GLY A 45 7.67 -7.29 -0.69
CA GLY A 45 7.71 -8.31 -1.74
C GLY A 45 6.32 -8.81 -2.16
N GLY A 46 5.24 -8.21 -1.61
CA GLY A 46 3.88 -8.53 -1.97
C GLY A 46 3.35 -7.65 -3.09
N VAL A 47 2.35 -8.16 -3.78
CA VAL A 47 1.58 -7.48 -4.80
C VAL A 47 0.20 -7.15 -4.24
N THR A 48 -0.12 -5.87 -4.18
CA THR A 48 -1.43 -5.38 -3.73
C THR A 48 -2.12 -4.63 -4.86
N ALA A 49 -3.34 -5.04 -5.22
CA ALA A 49 -4.19 -4.35 -6.15
C ALA A 49 -5.25 -3.52 -5.41
N VAL A 50 -5.40 -2.26 -5.77
CA VAL A 50 -6.53 -1.42 -5.36
C VAL A 50 -7.51 -1.35 -6.53
N ILE A 51 -8.69 -1.92 -6.34
CA ILE A 51 -9.75 -1.96 -7.35
C ILE A 51 -10.92 -1.05 -6.97
N GLY A 52 -11.54 -0.42 -7.96
CA GLY A 52 -12.71 0.43 -7.74
C GLY A 52 -13.17 1.12 -9.01
N LEU A 53 -14.36 1.70 -9.01
CA LEU A 53 -14.90 2.43 -10.16
C LEU A 53 -14.14 3.74 -10.45
N PRO A 54 -14.25 4.31 -11.66
CA PRO A 54 -13.82 5.68 -11.90
C PRO A 54 -14.42 6.64 -10.85
N GLY A 55 -13.59 7.53 -10.30
CA GLY A 55 -14.01 8.46 -9.24
C GLY A 55 -13.91 7.94 -7.80
N SER A 56 -13.65 6.65 -7.58
CA SER A 56 -13.50 6.06 -6.22
C SER A 56 -12.33 6.60 -5.38
N GLY A 57 -11.41 7.38 -5.96
CA GLY A 57 -10.26 7.95 -5.25
C GLY A 57 -8.93 7.20 -5.43
N LYS A 58 -8.86 6.17 -6.28
CA LYS A 58 -7.64 5.36 -6.52
C LYS A 58 -6.39 6.18 -6.83
N SER A 59 -6.46 7.10 -7.79
CA SER A 59 -5.31 7.95 -8.15
C SER A 59 -4.91 8.90 -7.02
N THR A 60 -5.86 9.35 -6.20
CA THR A 60 -5.57 10.13 -5.00
C THR A 60 -4.92 9.29 -3.92
N LEU A 61 -5.36 8.03 -3.72
CA LEU A 61 -4.72 7.07 -2.84
C LEU A 61 -3.28 6.81 -3.27
N LEU A 62 -3.03 6.63 -4.57
CA LEU A 62 -1.67 6.49 -5.11
C LEU A 62 -0.84 7.76 -4.91
N ALA A 63 -1.42 8.94 -5.11
CA ALA A 63 -0.72 10.20 -4.88
C ALA A 63 -0.32 10.36 -3.41
N CYS A 64 -1.19 10.00 -2.46
CA CYS A 64 -0.88 9.97 -1.04
C CYS A 64 0.17 8.92 -0.70
N ALA A 65 -0.03 7.68 -1.17
CA ALA A 65 0.90 6.57 -0.97
C ALA A 65 2.30 6.91 -1.50
N THR A 66 2.41 7.64 -2.61
CA THR A 66 3.69 8.06 -3.23
C THR A 66 4.26 9.37 -2.70
N GLY A 67 3.60 10.01 -1.73
CA GLY A 67 4.03 11.30 -1.21
C GLY A 67 3.90 12.46 -2.21
N ARG A 68 3.28 12.25 -3.38
CA ARG A 68 2.92 13.31 -4.33
C ARG A 68 1.83 14.23 -3.79
N GLN A 69 1.00 13.71 -2.88
CA GLN A 69 -0.04 14.45 -2.21
C GLN A 69 0.06 14.23 -0.69
N THR A 70 0.20 15.30 0.07
CA THR A 70 0.07 15.23 1.53
C THR A 70 -1.40 15.02 1.89
N PRO A 71 -1.74 14.01 2.71
CA PRO A 71 -3.10 13.81 3.17
C PRO A 71 -3.55 14.98 4.05
N THR A 72 -4.86 15.23 4.10
CA THR A 72 -5.43 16.29 4.96
C THR A 72 -5.51 15.87 6.42
N SER A 73 -5.56 14.56 6.69
CA SER A 73 -5.49 13.95 8.02
C SER A 73 -5.01 12.50 7.91
N GLY A 74 -4.61 11.90 9.03
CA GLY A 74 -3.94 10.59 9.03
C GLY A 74 -2.48 10.72 8.60
N TRP A 75 -1.81 9.59 8.39
CA TRP A 75 -0.39 9.58 8.02
C TRP A 75 -0.06 8.50 6.98
N VAL A 76 1.01 8.75 6.23
CA VAL A 76 1.60 7.80 5.28
C VAL A 76 3.06 7.59 5.66
N GLY A 77 3.42 6.35 5.96
CA GLY A 77 4.78 5.91 6.22
C GLY A 77 5.27 5.03 5.10
N ARG A 78 6.48 5.32 4.63
CA ARG A 78 7.29 4.38 3.86
C ARG A 78 8.53 4.07 4.68
N HIS A 79 9.08 2.89 4.47
CA HIS A 79 10.35 2.52 5.08
C HIS A 79 11.50 3.50 4.81
N ASP A 80 11.49 4.18 3.64
CA ASP A 80 12.56 5.08 3.19
C ASP A 80 12.28 6.57 3.40
N ARG A 81 11.01 7.01 3.57
CA ARG A 81 10.63 8.41 3.86
C ARG A 81 9.27 8.53 4.55
N ILE A 82 9.23 9.26 5.66
CA ILE A 82 7.98 9.71 6.30
C ILE A 82 7.38 10.89 5.50
N VAL A 83 6.08 10.87 5.24
CA VAL A 83 5.30 12.06 4.86
C VAL A 83 4.41 12.49 6.05
N THR A 84 5.06 12.68 7.22
CA THR A 84 4.70 13.40 8.49
C THR A 84 3.34 13.18 9.19
N PRO A 85 3.20 13.47 10.51
CA PRO A 85 3.94 12.95 11.66
C PRO A 85 2.98 12.56 12.82
N ASP A 86 2.79 11.27 13.14
CA ASP A 86 2.80 10.93 14.56
C ASP A 86 4.25 10.54 14.92
N PRO A 87 4.96 11.37 15.70
CA PRO A 87 6.41 11.26 15.87
C PRO A 87 6.89 10.08 16.74
N VAL A 88 6.03 9.51 17.59
CA VAL A 88 6.48 8.69 18.75
C VAL A 88 6.83 7.25 18.37
N GLU A 89 6.21 6.68 17.33
CA GLU A 89 6.52 5.32 16.87
C GLU A 89 7.70 5.27 15.90
N TRP A 90 7.89 6.32 15.11
CA TRP A 90 9.01 6.45 14.18
C TRP A 90 10.37 6.50 14.88
N GLU A 91 10.45 7.15 16.03
CA GLU A 91 11.71 7.40 16.75
C GLU A 91 12.37 6.12 17.32
N ARG A 92 11.69 4.98 17.21
CA ARG A 92 12.17 3.65 17.61
C ARG A 92 12.78 2.84 16.46
N LEU A 93 12.76 3.35 15.22
CA LEU A 93 13.27 2.63 14.04
C LEU A 93 14.78 2.92 13.81
N PRO A 94 15.63 1.88 13.64
CA PRO A 94 17.08 2.05 13.49
C PRO A 94 17.51 2.54 12.10
N ALA A 95 18.63 3.29 12.06
CA ALA A 95 19.11 4.07 10.91
C ALA A 95 19.65 3.28 9.69
N ALA A 96 19.52 1.95 9.63
CA ALA A 96 20.15 1.08 8.63
C ALA A 96 19.35 0.94 7.31
N ASP A 97 18.13 1.46 7.25
CA ASP A 97 17.16 1.28 6.16
C ASP A 97 17.40 2.17 4.92
N ARG A 98 18.60 2.76 4.80
CA ARG A 98 18.82 3.95 3.94
C ARG A 98 19.14 3.68 2.47
N ASP A 99 19.18 2.43 1.98
CA ASP A 99 19.79 2.12 0.67
C ASP A 99 18.97 1.27 -0.34
N ARG A 100 17.63 1.12 -0.22
CA ARG A 100 16.81 0.50 -1.29
C ARG A 100 15.42 1.14 -1.48
N PRO A 101 15.06 1.64 -2.68
CA PRO A 101 13.67 2.01 -2.99
C PRO A 101 12.96 0.83 -3.68
N GLU A 102 12.09 0.12 -2.94
CA GLU A 102 11.46 -1.15 -3.38
C GLU A 102 9.97 -1.04 -3.78
N LEU A 103 9.32 0.13 -3.67
CA LEU A 103 7.89 0.28 -3.97
C LEU A 103 7.62 0.78 -5.40
N MET A 104 7.05 -0.10 -6.22
CA MET A 104 6.58 0.19 -7.57
C MET A 104 5.08 0.50 -7.57
N VAL A 105 4.67 1.53 -8.31
CA VAL A 105 3.28 1.93 -8.47
C VAL A 105 2.92 1.94 -9.95
N ALA A 106 1.83 1.26 -10.32
CA ALA A 106 1.32 1.22 -11.68
C ALA A 106 -0.15 1.64 -11.73
N ASP A 107 -0.44 2.63 -12.58
CA ASP A 107 -1.78 3.21 -12.76
C ASP A 107 -2.55 2.54 -13.93
N ASP A 108 -1.85 1.77 -14.77
CA ASP A 108 -2.41 1.05 -15.93
C ASP A 108 -1.66 -0.28 -16.18
N LEU A 109 -2.33 -1.18 -16.88
CA LEU A 109 -2.11 -2.61 -16.85
C LEU A 109 -1.31 -3.17 -18.00
N GLU A 110 -1.40 -2.55 -19.18
CA GLU A 110 -0.47 -2.86 -20.26
C GLU A 110 0.97 -2.59 -19.81
N GLU A 111 1.16 -1.58 -18.96
CA GLU A 111 2.41 -1.34 -18.24
C GLU A 111 2.65 -2.41 -17.18
N ALA A 112 1.71 -2.70 -16.27
CA ALA A 112 1.92 -3.66 -15.20
C ALA A 112 2.24 -5.09 -15.71
N GLN A 113 1.56 -5.61 -16.74
CA GLN A 113 1.83 -6.94 -17.31
C GLN A 113 3.16 -7.01 -18.07
N HIS A 114 3.51 -5.96 -18.82
CA HIS A 114 4.87 -5.85 -19.38
C HIS A 114 5.90 -5.76 -18.27
N LEU A 115 5.58 -5.07 -17.17
CA LEU A 115 6.45 -4.95 -16.01
C LEU A 115 6.64 -6.31 -15.31
N TYR A 116 5.55 -7.05 -15.04
CA TYR A 116 5.59 -8.40 -14.48
C TYR A 116 6.40 -9.38 -15.35
N SER A 117 6.29 -9.26 -16.68
CA SER A 117 6.97 -10.15 -17.62
C SER A 117 8.43 -9.74 -17.92
N ALA A 118 8.75 -8.44 -17.88
CA ALA A 118 10.07 -7.91 -18.19
C ALA A 118 11.00 -7.85 -16.97
N MET A 119 10.46 -7.90 -15.75
CA MET A 119 11.26 -7.68 -14.53
C MET A 119 11.90 -8.95 -13.95
N ASP A 120 11.64 -10.14 -14.48
CA ASP A 120 12.25 -11.40 -14.01
C ASP A 120 12.28 -11.43 -12.47
N LEU A 121 11.07 -11.41 -11.84
CA LEU A 121 10.85 -11.21 -10.40
C LEU A 121 11.38 -12.38 -9.52
N GLU A 122 12.47 -13.02 -9.92
CA GLU A 122 13.06 -14.14 -9.22
C GLU A 122 14.01 -13.73 -8.08
N ASP A 123 14.46 -12.48 -7.92
CA ASP A 123 15.50 -12.22 -6.89
C ASP A 123 15.60 -10.86 -6.17
N GLU A 124 14.67 -9.90 -6.29
CA GLU A 124 14.70 -8.72 -5.42
C GLU A 124 13.30 -8.29 -4.96
N ALA A 125 13.11 -8.22 -3.64
CA ALA A 125 11.86 -7.98 -2.92
C ALA A 125 11.17 -6.64 -3.26
N ARG A 126 10.59 -6.52 -4.46
CA ARG A 126 9.85 -5.34 -4.89
C ARG A 126 8.40 -5.44 -4.43
N THR A 127 7.93 -4.41 -3.74
CA THR A 127 6.51 -4.28 -3.35
C THR A 127 5.78 -3.57 -4.47
N VAL A 128 4.64 -4.10 -4.92
CA VAL A 128 3.90 -3.53 -6.05
C VAL A 128 2.50 -3.10 -5.61
N LEU A 129 2.16 -1.83 -5.86
CA LEU A 129 0.81 -1.31 -5.73
C LEU A 129 0.24 -1.03 -7.12
N VAL A 130 -0.80 -1.73 -7.51
CA VAL A 130 -1.48 -1.52 -8.79
C VAL A 130 -2.86 -0.95 -8.54
N THR A 131 -3.27 0.08 -9.28
CA THR A 131 -4.70 0.44 -9.34
C THR A 131 -5.33 -0.06 -10.61
N THR A 132 -6.53 -0.65 -10.51
CA THR A 132 -7.25 -1.14 -11.68
C THR A 132 -8.76 -1.06 -11.49
N SER A 133 -9.51 -1.23 -12.57
CA SER A 133 -10.94 -1.56 -12.54
C SER A 133 -11.22 -2.96 -13.09
N ALA A 134 -10.18 -3.66 -13.57
CA ALA A 134 -10.28 -4.98 -14.19
C ALA A 134 -10.00 -6.10 -13.19
N ALA A 135 -11.03 -6.91 -12.91
CA ALA A 135 -10.94 -8.03 -11.98
C ALA A 135 -9.91 -9.10 -12.40
N ALA A 136 -9.77 -9.34 -13.71
CA ALA A 136 -8.79 -10.27 -14.26
C ALA A 136 -7.34 -9.97 -13.85
N VAL A 137 -7.07 -8.72 -13.51
CA VAL A 137 -5.71 -8.27 -13.20
C VAL A 137 -5.50 -8.21 -11.71
N ALA A 138 -6.50 -7.72 -10.99
CA ALA A 138 -6.48 -7.80 -9.54
C ALA A 138 -6.27 -9.26 -9.06
N ALA A 139 -6.70 -10.25 -9.85
CA ALA A 139 -6.47 -11.67 -9.59
C ALA A 139 -4.98 -12.11 -9.64
N ALA A 140 -4.09 -11.28 -10.19
CA ALA A 140 -2.65 -11.54 -10.16
C ALA A 140 -1.97 -10.98 -8.89
N ALA A 141 -2.71 -10.26 -8.05
CA ALA A 141 -2.21 -9.73 -6.79
C ALA A 141 -2.47 -10.71 -5.63
N ASP A 142 -1.58 -10.71 -4.65
CA ASP A 142 -1.76 -11.47 -3.41
C ASP A 142 -2.94 -10.92 -2.60
N VAL A 143 -3.11 -9.58 -2.63
CA VAL A 143 -4.17 -8.86 -1.91
C VAL A 143 -4.90 -7.90 -2.85
N VAL A 144 -6.23 -7.90 -2.77
CA VAL A 144 -7.12 -6.99 -3.49
C VAL A 144 -7.92 -6.14 -2.51
N LEU A 145 -7.74 -4.83 -2.58
CA LEU A 145 -8.43 -3.83 -1.78
C LEU A 145 -9.52 -3.18 -2.62
N PHE A 146 -10.76 -3.17 -2.13
CA PHE A 146 -11.90 -2.57 -2.82
C PHE A 146 -12.12 -1.15 -2.31
N LEU A 147 -11.94 -0.17 -3.19
CA LEU A 147 -12.14 1.24 -2.89
C LEU A 147 -13.46 1.75 -3.49
N VAL A 148 -14.33 2.27 -2.64
CA VAL A 148 -15.66 2.82 -2.99
C VAL A 148 -15.81 4.17 -2.30
N ASP A 149 -16.10 5.22 -3.06
CA ASP A 149 -16.33 6.58 -2.56
C ASP A 149 -15.28 7.06 -1.55
N GLY A 150 -14.00 6.80 -1.84
CA GLY A 150 -12.89 7.22 -1.01
C GLY A 150 -12.65 6.38 0.23
N ARG A 151 -13.35 5.26 0.40
CA ARG A 151 -13.26 4.36 1.56
C ARG A 151 -12.92 2.94 1.12
N LEU A 152 -12.19 2.23 1.99
CA LEU A 152 -12.02 0.79 1.82
C LEU A 152 -13.32 0.09 2.18
N ALA A 153 -13.92 -0.55 1.20
CA ALA A 153 -15.18 -1.26 1.35
C ALA A 153 -14.97 -2.75 1.65
N ASP A 154 -13.87 -3.33 1.16
CA ASP A 154 -13.54 -4.73 1.42
C ASP A 154 -12.08 -5.08 1.09
N VAL A 155 -11.66 -6.28 1.49
CA VAL A 155 -10.37 -6.90 1.15
C VAL A 155 -10.56 -8.37 0.79
N MET A 156 -9.81 -8.85 -0.21
CA MET A 156 -9.73 -10.27 -0.55
C MET A 156 -8.27 -10.67 -0.76
N CYS A 157 -7.89 -11.86 -0.34
CA CYS A 157 -6.55 -12.43 -0.57
C CYS A 157 -6.65 -13.59 -1.56
N ASP A 158 -5.64 -13.77 -2.42
CA ASP A 158 -5.52 -14.87 -3.39
C ASP A 158 -6.81 -15.11 -4.19
N ALA A 159 -7.49 -14.02 -4.58
CA ALA A 159 -8.85 -14.08 -5.08
C ALA A 159 -8.89 -14.33 -6.60
N PRO A 160 -9.73 -15.27 -7.08
CA PRO A 160 -9.91 -15.46 -8.51
C PRO A 160 -10.69 -14.29 -9.13
N ALA A 161 -10.45 -14.04 -10.42
CA ALA A 161 -11.04 -12.94 -11.17
C ALA A 161 -12.57 -12.87 -11.08
N ASP A 162 -13.26 -14.02 -11.19
CA ASP A 162 -14.73 -14.07 -11.11
C ASP A 162 -15.24 -13.65 -9.72
N GLY A 163 -14.51 -14.03 -8.65
CA GLY A 163 -14.84 -13.63 -7.28
C GLY A 163 -14.67 -12.13 -7.07
N ILE A 164 -13.57 -11.55 -7.60
CA ILE A 164 -13.31 -10.11 -7.55
C ILE A 164 -14.38 -9.34 -8.33
N ALA A 165 -14.74 -9.81 -9.53
CA ALA A 165 -15.76 -9.18 -10.37
C ALA A 165 -17.14 -9.21 -9.70
N ALA A 166 -17.53 -10.36 -9.14
CA ALA A 166 -18.77 -10.49 -8.40
C ALA A 166 -18.81 -9.55 -7.18
N ARG A 167 -17.68 -9.42 -6.48
CA ARG A 167 -17.59 -8.52 -5.33
C ARG A 167 -17.68 -7.05 -5.72
N LEU A 168 -17.00 -6.65 -6.78
CA LEU A 168 -17.06 -5.29 -7.32
C LEU A 168 -18.51 -4.93 -7.68
N ALA A 169 -19.24 -5.81 -8.37
CA ALA A 169 -20.64 -5.59 -8.73
C ALA A 169 -21.56 -5.42 -7.51
N GLN A 170 -21.37 -6.22 -6.46
CA GLN A 170 -22.15 -6.10 -5.22
C GLN A 170 -21.92 -4.77 -4.49
N LEU A 171 -20.71 -4.24 -4.58
CA LEU A 171 -20.35 -2.98 -3.93
C LEU A 171 -20.86 -1.77 -4.70
N THR A 172 -21.00 -1.88 -6.03
CA THR A 172 -21.58 -0.81 -6.86
C THR A 172 -23.10 -0.71 -6.74
N ASP A 173 -23.79 -1.83 -6.51
CA ASP A 173 -25.26 -1.85 -6.34
C ASP A 173 -25.75 -1.26 -5.00
N ARG A 174 -24.83 -0.89 -4.11
CA ARG A 174 -25.12 -0.35 -2.76
C ARG A 174 -24.93 1.16 -2.63
N GLY A 175 -24.38 1.84 -3.63
CA GLY A 175 -24.20 3.30 -3.68
C GLY A 175 -25.31 3.98 -4.47
#